data_AF-A0A1P8KPL5-F1
#
_entry.id   AF-A0A1P8KPL5-F1
#
_cell.length_a   1.000
_cell.length_b   1.000
_cell.length_c   1.000
_cell.angle_alpha   90.00
_cell.angle_beta   90.00
_cell.angle_gamma   90.00
#
_symmetry.space_group_name_H-M   'P 1'
#
loop_
_entity.id
_entity.type
_entity.pdbx_description
1 polymer ?
#
loop_
_entity_poly.entity_id
_entity_poly.type
_entity_poly.pdbx_seq_one_letter_code
_entity_poly.pdbx_strand_id
1 'polypeptide(L)'
;MISKEIYLFGFSRWKHNFVKAFLKEYKDENIHFINPILSTHYKLALKKGLDKNSEIFIWGRKEFKDIENFAQESNIKITRIEDGFIRSVGLGSDLTRPYSLVIDKGGIYFDPTQASSLETILKTYDFQSNQELLKEAKELREKILKTKISKYNTSNHKELSLPKDKIKILVSGQVEDDASIKYGASGMTNLQLLKEVKQDNPKAYIVFKPHPDVLSGNRVGNIEEKLALKYCDEVIIDVSMSSVLDAVDEVHTMTSLTGFEGLLYGKKVVTYGLPFYAGWGLTDDKETCERRNRILTLDELVCAVYILYPRYVNPQTLNYCTPSALIDELEKEKKKINNNIIYKYKSKIYSYLSRLSQKILSLVK
;
A
#
# COMPACT_ATOMS: atom_id res chain seq x y z
N MET A 1 5.24 -18.53 -22.66
CA MET A 1 5.08 -18.95 -21.25
C MET A 1 6.39 -19.54 -20.77
N ILE A 2 6.85 -19.12 -19.60
CA ILE A 2 8.06 -19.56 -18.94
C ILE A 2 7.81 -20.96 -18.35
N SER A 3 8.73 -21.90 -18.57
CA SER A 3 8.62 -23.29 -18.11
C SER A 3 9.17 -23.53 -16.69
N LYS A 4 9.43 -22.47 -15.94
CA LYS A 4 10.09 -22.51 -14.64
C LYS A 4 9.06 -22.74 -13.52
N GLU A 5 9.44 -23.53 -12.53
CA GLU A 5 8.63 -23.80 -11.34
C GLU A 5 8.73 -22.64 -10.36
N ILE A 6 7.59 -22.18 -9.82
CA ILE A 6 7.56 -21.10 -8.84
C ILE A 6 6.89 -21.50 -7.54
N TYR A 7 7.47 -21.08 -6.42
CA TYR A 7 7.05 -21.47 -5.08
C TYR A 7 6.65 -20.23 -4.27
N LEU A 8 5.37 -20.17 -3.89
CA LEU A 8 4.74 -18.99 -3.30
C LEU A 8 4.49 -19.22 -1.80
N PHE A 9 5.16 -18.43 -0.96
CA PHE A 9 5.11 -18.49 0.50
C PHE A 9 4.38 -17.30 1.12
N GLY A 10 3.55 -17.55 2.14
CA GLY A 10 2.80 -16.50 2.85
C GLY A 10 1.50 -16.04 2.17
N PHE A 11 1.08 -16.73 1.10
CA PHE A 11 -0.15 -16.49 0.34
C PHE A 11 -1.30 -17.31 0.94
N SER A 12 -2.24 -16.66 1.63
CA SER A 12 -3.45 -17.34 2.13
C SER A 12 -4.27 -17.93 0.98
N ARG A 13 -5.12 -18.93 1.26
CA ARG A 13 -5.95 -19.61 0.23
C ARG A 13 -6.76 -18.65 -0.64
N TRP A 14 -7.29 -17.58 -0.05
CA TRP A 14 -7.97 -16.52 -0.79
C TRP A 14 -7.08 -15.85 -1.85
N LYS A 15 -5.78 -15.68 -1.57
CA LYS A 15 -4.82 -15.08 -2.51
C LYS A 15 -4.52 -15.97 -3.71
N HIS A 16 -4.71 -17.29 -3.59
CA HIS A 16 -4.41 -18.24 -4.67
C HIS A 16 -5.21 -17.92 -5.93
N ASN A 17 -6.46 -17.48 -5.76
CA ASN A 17 -7.37 -17.22 -6.86
C ASN A 17 -6.98 -15.98 -7.68
N PHE A 18 -6.54 -14.90 -7.04
CA PHE A 18 -6.27 -13.66 -7.77
C PHE A 18 -4.84 -13.52 -8.25
N VAL A 19 -3.85 -14.09 -7.54
CA VAL A 19 -2.42 -13.88 -7.85
C VAL A 19 -2.05 -14.44 -9.22
N LYS A 20 -2.68 -15.54 -9.64
CA LYS A 20 -2.45 -16.14 -10.98
C LYS A 20 -2.67 -15.14 -12.13
N ALA A 21 -3.64 -14.23 -11.98
CA ALA A 21 -3.89 -13.20 -12.99
C ALA A 21 -2.71 -12.22 -13.18
N PHE A 22 -1.80 -12.13 -12.20
CA PHE A 22 -0.61 -11.29 -12.22
C PHE A 22 0.67 -12.04 -12.62
N LEU A 23 0.58 -13.36 -12.83
CA LEU A 23 1.69 -14.26 -13.10
C LEU A 23 1.45 -15.03 -14.41
N LYS A 24 0.81 -14.41 -15.40
CA LYS A 24 0.42 -15.04 -16.67
C LYS A 24 1.59 -15.51 -17.52
N GLU A 25 2.79 -15.05 -17.23
CA GLU A 25 3.99 -15.57 -17.86
C GLU A 25 4.30 -17.02 -17.46
N TYR A 26 3.81 -17.50 -16.31
CA TYR A 26 3.96 -18.88 -15.85
C TYR A 26 2.73 -19.72 -16.20
N LYS A 27 2.94 -21.02 -16.41
CA LYS A 27 1.84 -21.97 -16.55
C LYS A 27 1.23 -22.29 -15.20
N ASP A 28 -0.08 -22.52 -15.17
CA ASP A 28 -0.83 -22.76 -13.93
C ASP A 28 -0.34 -24.00 -13.16
N GLU A 29 0.10 -25.05 -13.87
CA GLU A 29 0.68 -26.26 -13.28
C GLU A 29 2.03 -26.03 -12.59
N ASN A 30 2.74 -24.95 -12.94
CA ASN A 30 4.06 -24.59 -12.41
C ASN A 30 3.98 -23.67 -11.17
N ILE A 31 2.77 -23.31 -10.72
CA ILE A 31 2.55 -22.39 -9.60
C ILE A 31 2.24 -23.16 -8.32
N HIS A 32 3.23 -23.25 -7.42
CA HIS A 32 3.11 -24.00 -6.18
C HIS A 32 2.88 -23.08 -4.98
N PHE A 33 1.66 -23.05 -4.45
CA PHE A 33 1.38 -22.39 -3.18
C PHE A 33 1.78 -23.27 -1.99
N ILE A 34 2.65 -22.74 -1.13
CA ILE A 34 3.18 -23.47 0.04
C ILE A 34 2.49 -22.96 1.31
N ASN A 35 1.50 -23.72 1.79
CA ASN A 35 0.72 -23.44 3.00
C ASN A 35 0.51 -24.73 3.81
N PRO A 36 1.54 -25.19 4.54
CA PRO A 36 1.45 -26.43 5.29
C PRO A 36 0.54 -26.30 6.51
N ILE A 37 -0.05 -27.42 6.95
CA ILE A 37 -0.84 -27.53 8.19
C ILE A 37 -0.05 -28.30 9.25
N LEU A 38 0.59 -29.42 8.86
CA LEU A 38 1.27 -30.36 9.77
C LEU A 38 2.78 -30.45 9.54
N SER A 39 3.34 -29.66 8.63
CA SER A 39 4.77 -29.68 8.27
C SER A 39 5.35 -28.27 8.25
N THR A 40 6.68 -28.16 8.12
CA THR A 40 7.30 -26.86 7.84
C THR A 40 7.07 -26.46 6.37
N HIS A 41 7.21 -25.16 6.09
CA HIS A 41 7.12 -24.62 4.73
C HIS A 41 8.20 -25.26 3.83
N TYR A 42 9.41 -25.41 4.36
CA TYR A 42 10.53 -26.01 3.64
C TYR A 42 10.28 -27.49 3.28
N LYS A 43 9.82 -28.31 4.24
CA LYS A 43 9.51 -29.73 3.98
C LYS A 43 8.43 -29.90 2.90
N LEU A 44 7.38 -29.07 2.93
CA LEU A 44 6.34 -29.13 1.90
C LEU A 44 6.86 -28.66 0.53
N ALA A 45 7.69 -27.63 0.49
CA ALA A 45 8.27 -27.13 -0.76
C ALA A 45 9.20 -28.19 -1.40
N LEU A 46 10.08 -28.83 -0.63
CA LEU A 46 10.92 -29.93 -1.11
C LEU A 46 10.10 -31.11 -1.63
N LYS A 47 9.04 -31.50 -0.91
CA LYS A 47 8.11 -32.56 -1.37
C LYS A 47 7.44 -32.21 -2.70
N LYS A 48 7.22 -30.93 -2.95
CA LYS A 48 6.65 -30.41 -4.20
C LYS A 48 7.68 -30.22 -5.32
N GLY A 49 8.96 -30.49 -5.06
CA GLY A 49 10.02 -30.44 -6.08
C GLY A 49 10.87 -29.17 -6.06
N LEU A 50 10.86 -28.39 -4.96
CA LEU A 50 11.71 -27.19 -4.86
C LEU A 50 13.18 -27.56 -5.05
N ASP A 51 13.83 -26.90 -6.01
CA ASP A 51 15.23 -27.12 -6.37
C ASP A 51 15.95 -25.80 -6.71
N LYS A 52 17.24 -25.89 -7.06
CA LYS A 52 18.07 -24.72 -7.43
C LYS A 52 17.63 -24.00 -8.72
N ASN A 53 16.78 -24.62 -9.54
CA ASN A 53 16.27 -24.04 -10.78
C ASN A 53 14.90 -23.36 -10.59
N SER A 54 14.35 -23.41 -9.38
CA SER A 54 13.06 -22.84 -9.04
C SER A 54 13.13 -21.32 -8.83
N GLU A 55 11.97 -20.65 -8.82
CA GLU A 55 11.86 -19.28 -8.31
C GLU A 55 11.04 -19.23 -7.03
N ILE A 56 11.44 -18.33 -6.14
CA ILE A 56 10.83 -18.19 -4.82
C ILE A 56 10.14 -16.84 -4.73
N PHE A 57 8.86 -16.88 -4.36
CA PHE A 57 8.02 -15.72 -4.16
C PHE A 57 7.51 -15.66 -2.72
N ILE A 58 7.61 -14.50 -2.08
CA ILE A 58 7.14 -14.26 -0.71
C ILE A 58 6.14 -13.11 -0.71
N TRP A 59 5.01 -13.26 -0.01
CA TRP A 59 4.10 -12.13 0.20
C TRP A 59 4.64 -11.15 1.26
N GLY A 60 4.83 -9.90 0.86
CA GLY A 60 5.33 -8.81 1.70
C GLY A 60 6.73 -9.09 2.25
N ARG A 61 6.97 -8.68 3.50
CA ARG A 61 8.24 -8.89 4.23
C ARG A 61 8.12 -9.97 5.31
N LYS A 62 7.33 -11.02 5.04
CA LYS A 62 7.27 -12.19 5.93
C LYS A 62 8.58 -12.94 5.90
N GLU A 63 9.00 -13.44 7.05
CA GLU A 63 10.25 -14.18 7.21
C GLU A 63 9.98 -15.69 7.11
N PHE A 64 10.81 -16.38 6.33
CA PHE A 64 10.77 -17.82 6.16
C PHE A 64 12.22 -18.32 6.18
N LYS A 65 12.84 -18.28 7.37
CA LYS A 65 14.29 -18.48 7.57
C LYS A 65 14.87 -19.67 6.78
N ASP A 66 14.26 -20.84 6.87
CA ASP A 66 14.74 -22.03 6.14
C ASP A 66 14.69 -21.85 4.60
N ILE A 67 13.68 -21.15 4.09
CA ILE A 67 13.54 -20.83 2.66
C ILE A 67 14.52 -19.74 2.25
N GLU A 68 14.71 -18.73 3.09
CA GLU A 68 15.67 -17.64 2.86
C GLU A 68 17.11 -18.18 2.85
N ASN A 69 17.45 -19.08 3.77
CA ASN A 69 18.73 -19.79 3.80
C ASN A 69 18.92 -20.65 2.55
N PHE A 70 17.93 -21.48 2.20
CA PHE A 70 17.98 -22.28 0.98
C PHE A 70 18.16 -21.43 -0.29
N ALA A 71 17.45 -20.31 -0.38
CA ALA A 71 17.55 -19.39 -1.50
C ALA A 71 18.96 -18.78 -1.59
N GLN A 72 19.54 -18.39 -0.45
CA GLN A 72 20.90 -17.88 -0.37
C GLN A 72 21.94 -18.94 -0.80
N GLU A 73 21.86 -20.15 -0.23
CA GLU A 73 22.75 -21.27 -0.56
C GLU A 73 22.66 -21.69 -2.04
N SER A 74 21.45 -21.59 -2.62
CA SER A 74 21.18 -21.95 -4.02
C SER A 74 21.33 -20.78 -5.00
N ASN A 75 21.75 -19.59 -4.53
CA ASN A 75 21.85 -18.35 -5.31
C ASN A 75 20.54 -17.97 -6.05
N ILE A 76 19.39 -18.23 -5.41
CA ILE A 76 18.05 -17.85 -5.91
C ILE A 76 17.69 -16.48 -5.33
N LYS A 77 17.35 -15.53 -6.21
CA LYS A 77 16.77 -14.25 -5.77
C LYS A 77 15.30 -14.43 -5.38
N ILE A 78 14.97 -13.99 -4.17
CA ILE A 78 13.58 -13.97 -3.69
C ILE A 78 12.84 -12.78 -4.28
N THR A 79 11.70 -13.05 -4.91
CA THR A 79 10.77 -12.02 -5.38
C THR A 79 9.70 -11.79 -4.32
N ARG A 80 9.42 -10.53 -3.97
CA ARG A 80 8.36 -10.16 -3.03
C ARG A 80 7.15 -9.61 -3.77
N ILE A 81 5.97 -10.04 -3.35
CA ILE A 81 4.69 -9.55 -3.88
C ILE A 81 3.94 -8.82 -2.78
N GLU A 82 3.38 -7.66 -3.09
CA GLU A 82 2.46 -6.95 -2.20
C GLU A 82 1.35 -6.29 -3.01
N ASP A 83 0.28 -5.86 -2.33
CA ASP A 83 -0.75 -5.03 -2.94
C ASP A 83 -0.13 -3.75 -3.55
N GLY A 84 -0.60 -3.39 -4.75
CA GLY A 84 -0.22 -2.15 -5.42
C GLY A 84 -0.90 -0.91 -4.85
N PHE A 85 -0.47 0.25 -5.31
CA PHE A 85 -0.90 1.55 -4.78
C PHE A 85 -2.33 1.93 -5.20
N ILE A 86 -2.75 1.56 -6.42
CA ILE A 86 -4.15 1.63 -6.88
C ILE A 86 -4.78 0.25 -6.74
N ARG A 87 -5.38 -0.03 -5.59
CA ARG A 87 -5.74 -1.40 -5.22
C ARG A 87 -7.11 -1.85 -5.72
N SER A 88 -8.18 -1.19 -5.25
CA SER A 88 -9.58 -1.58 -5.44
C SER A 88 -10.54 -0.49 -4.93
N VAL A 89 -11.85 -0.62 -5.19
CA VAL A 89 -12.87 0.27 -4.58
C VAL A 89 -13.09 -0.05 -3.09
N GLY A 90 -13.00 -1.32 -2.68
CA GLY A 90 -13.13 -1.75 -1.27
C GLY A 90 -11.79 -1.90 -0.55
N LEU A 91 -11.85 -2.18 0.76
CA LEU A 91 -10.67 -2.44 1.60
C LEU A 91 -10.12 -3.86 1.36
N GLY A 92 -8.82 -4.04 1.60
CA GLY A 92 -8.20 -5.37 1.60
C GLY A 92 -8.65 -6.26 2.76
N SER A 93 -8.93 -5.66 3.92
CA SER A 93 -9.52 -6.34 5.08
C SER A 93 -10.91 -6.94 4.76
N ASP A 94 -11.59 -6.43 3.73
CA ASP A 94 -12.91 -6.90 3.28
C ASP A 94 -12.87 -8.06 2.29
N LEU A 95 -11.70 -8.66 2.03
CA LEU A 95 -11.48 -9.61 0.94
C LEU A 95 -11.85 -9.04 -0.44
N THR A 96 -11.77 -7.72 -0.59
CA THR A 96 -11.89 -7.10 -1.91
C THR A 96 -10.65 -7.46 -2.71
N ARG A 97 -10.87 -8.09 -3.87
CA ARG A 97 -9.79 -8.51 -4.76
C ARG A 97 -8.95 -7.30 -5.20
N PRO A 98 -7.61 -7.37 -5.09
CA PRO A 98 -6.75 -6.35 -5.64
C PRO A 98 -6.64 -6.48 -7.17
N TYR A 99 -6.58 -5.34 -7.85
CA TYR A 99 -6.36 -5.25 -9.30
C TYR A 99 -4.99 -4.64 -9.65
N SER A 100 -4.18 -4.38 -8.64
CA SER A 100 -2.77 -4.01 -8.77
C SER A 100 -1.93 -4.79 -7.76
N LEU A 101 -0.80 -5.34 -8.20
CA LEU A 101 0.22 -5.95 -7.35
C LEU A 101 1.60 -5.41 -7.74
N VAL A 102 2.46 -5.20 -6.75
CA VAL A 102 3.89 -4.98 -6.99
C VAL A 102 4.61 -6.33 -7.00
N ILE A 103 5.61 -6.47 -7.87
CA ILE A 103 6.43 -7.67 -7.97
C ILE A 103 7.89 -7.22 -7.92
N ASP A 104 8.47 -7.29 -6.73
CA ASP A 104 9.77 -6.70 -6.41
C ASP A 104 10.86 -7.77 -6.33
N LYS A 105 11.88 -7.67 -7.18
CA LYS A 105 13.00 -8.62 -7.23
C LYS A 105 14.22 -8.15 -6.41
N GLY A 106 14.20 -6.92 -5.89
CA GLY A 106 15.29 -6.31 -5.11
C GLY A 106 15.03 -6.29 -3.61
N GLY A 107 13.78 -6.20 -3.18
CA GLY A 107 13.38 -6.04 -1.78
C GLY A 107 11.87 -5.90 -1.69
N ILE A 108 11.39 -4.89 -0.97
CA ILE A 108 10.00 -4.43 -1.07
C ILE A 108 9.93 -2.94 -0.74
N TYR A 109 9.10 -2.19 -1.44
CA TYR A 109 9.08 -0.71 -1.39
C TYR A 109 9.01 -0.08 0.01
N PHE A 110 8.34 -0.71 0.97
CA PHE A 110 8.17 -0.17 2.32
C PHE A 110 9.31 -0.52 3.30
N ASP A 111 10.27 -1.36 2.88
CA ASP A 111 11.39 -1.80 3.71
C ASP A 111 12.66 -1.03 3.31
N PRO A 112 13.05 0.02 4.05
CA PRO A 112 14.24 0.81 3.74
C PRO A 112 15.54 0.16 4.24
N THR A 113 15.51 -1.03 4.86
CA THR A 113 16.73 -1.69 5.35
C THR A 113 17.63 -2.21 4.23
N GLN A 114 17.07 -2.36 3.02
CA GLN A 114 17.78 -2.72 1.80
C GLN A 114 17.18 -1.99 0.59
N ALA A 115 17.88 -2.00 -0.55
CA ALA A 115 17.33 -1.45 -1.78
C ALA A 115 16.15 -2.30 -2.29
N SER A 116 15.13 -1.63 -2.85
CA SER A 116 13.99 -2.25 -3.53
C SER A 116 14.11 -2.10 -5.05
N SER A 117 13.33 -2.87 -5.83
CA SER A 117 13.22 -2.61 -7.27
C SER A 117 12.67 -1.21 -7.54
N LEU A 118 11.75 -0.69 -6.71
CA LEU A 118 11.28 0.69 -6.83
C LEU A 118 12.39 1.71 -6.57
N GLU A 119 13.18 1.54 -5.50
CA GLU A 119 14.33 2.41 -5.21
C GLU A 119 15.34 2.41 -6.36
N THR A 120 15.53 1.26 -6.99
CA THR A 120 16.40 1.14 -8.18
C THR A 120 15.83 1.93 -9.36
N ILE A 121 14.53 1.78 -9.67
CA ILE A 121 13.86 2.55 -10.74
C ILE A 121 14.03 4.06 -10.49
N LEU A 122 13.69 4.52 -9.27
CA LEU A 122 13.78 5.94 -8.89
C LEU A 122 15.22 6.48 -9.01
N LYS A 123 16.20 5.66 -8.63
CA LYS A 123 17.62 6.05 -8.68
C LYS A 123 18.15 6.10 -10.11
N THR A 124 17.88 5.08 -10.92
CA THR A 124 18.65 4.83 -12.15
C THR A 124 17.88 5.02 -13.44
N TYR A 125 16.55 5.08 -13.43
CA TYR A 125 15.77 5.23 -14.66
C TYR A 125 15.98 6.64 -15.24
N ASP A 126 16.23 6.69 -16.55
CA ASP A 126 16.38 7.94 -17.30
C ASP A 126 15.01 8.46 -17.75
N PHE A 127 14.33 9.17 -16.85
CA PHE A 127 13.04 9.78 -17.15
C PHE A 127 13.12 10.86 -18.23
N GLN A 128 14.26 11.55 -18.35
CA GLN A 128 14.41 12.63 -19.33
C GLN A 128 14.38 12.11 -20.76
N SER A 129 14.92 10.92 -20.98
CA SER A 129 14.86 10.25 -22.28
C SER A 129 13.45 9.81 -22.71
N ASN A 130 12.47 9.78 -21.79
CA ASN A 130 11.13 9.25 -22.04
C ASN A 130 10.01 10.24 -21.65
N GLN A 131 9.91 11.33 -22.40
CA GLN A 131 8.95 12.41 -22.17
C GLN A 131 7.48 11.97 -22.29
N GLU A 132 7.17 11.01 -23.17
CA GLU A 132 5.81 10.48 -23.29
C GLU A 132 5.37 9.76 -22.01
N LEU A 133 6.28 9.04 -21.35
CA LEU A 133 5.97 8.36 -20.08
C LEU A 133 5.76 9.36 -18.93
N LEU A 134 6.49 10.47 -18.92
CA LEU A 134 6.27 11.56 -17.97
C LEU A 134 4.95 12.28 -18.21
N LYS A 135 4.56 12.47 -19.48
CA LYS A 135 3.24 13.00 -19.85
C LYS A 135 2.13 12.06 -19.38
N GLU A 136 2.27 10.74 -19.60
CA GLU A 136 1.32 9.75 -19.09
C GLU A 136 1.22 9.79 -17.55
N ALA A 137 2.35 9.94 -16.85
CA ALA A 137 2.37 10.07 -15.40
C ALA A 137 1.61 11.31 -14.91
N LYS A 138 1.80 12.45 -15.56
CA LYS A 138 1.07 13.69 -15.25
C LYS A 138 -0.44 13.53 -15.48
N GLU A 139 -0.83 13.02 -16.64
CA GLU A 139 -2.25 12.77 -16.97
C GLU A 139 -2.89 11.77 -15.99
N LEU A 140 -2.15 10.74 -15.61
CA LEU A 140 -2.58 9.76 -14.61
C LEU A 140 -2.80 10.42 -13.24
N ARG A 141 -1.86 11.28 -12.79
CA ARG A 141 -1.99 12.05 -11.54
C ARG A 141 -3.26 12.91 -11.57
N GLU A 142 -3.48 13.67 -12.63
CA GLU A 142 -4.68 14.50 -12.80
C GLU A 142 -5.96 13.66 -12.77
N LYS A 143 -5.94 12.47 -13.38
CA LYS A 143 -7.06 11.52 -13.36
C LYS A 143 -7.33 10.97 -11.95
N ILE A 144 -6.30 10.61 -11.18
CA ILE A 144 -6.43 10.17 -9.79
C ILE A 144 -7.11 11.26 -8.94
N LEU A 145 -6.63 12.50 -9.06
CA LEU A 145 -7.18 13.65 -8.34
C LEU A 145 -8.65 13.90 -8.71
N LYS A 146 -8.95 13.92 -10.03
CA LYS A 146 -10.31 14.15 -10.54
C LYS A 146 -11.30 13.08 -10.09
N THR A 147 -10.90 11.81 -10.12
CA THR A 147 -11.75 10.67 -9.73
C THR A 147 -11.84 10.49 -8.22
N LYS A 148 -10.98 11.18 -7.46
CA LYS A 148 -10.85 11.07 -6.00
C LYS A 148 -10.68 9.60 -5.58
N ILE A 149 -9.90 8.87 -6.37
CA ILE A 149 -9.53 7.48 -6.05
C ILE A 149 -8.35 7.53 -5.08
N SER A 150 -8.52 6.85 -3.96
CA SER A 150 -7.49 6.64 -2.94
C SER A 150 -7.26 5.14 -2.79
N LYS A 151 -6.28 4.72 -1.96
CA LYS A 151 -6.20 3.32 -1.50
C LYS A 151 -7.48 2.87 -0.77
N TYR A 152 -8.18 3.81 -0.14
CA TYR A 152 -9.41 3.56 0.61
C TYR A 152 -10.58 4.40 0.06
N ASN A 153 -11.48 3.78 -0.71
CA ASN A 153 -12.59 4.48 -1.39
C ASN A 153 -13.96 4.31 -0.70
N THR A 154 -13.98 3.97 0.60
CA THR A 154 -15.20 3.58 1.32
C THR A 154 -16.02 4.73 1.90
N SER A 155 -15.39 5.89 2.11
CA SER A 155 -16.03 7.06 2.73
C SER A 155 -16.48 8.07 1.68
N ASN A 156 -17.59 8.76 1.95
CA ASN A 156 -18.09 9.80 1.06
C ASN A 156 -17.17 11.03 1.11
N HIS A 157 -17.05 11.70 -0.03
CA HIS A 157 -16.44 13.02 -0.10
C HIS A 157 -17.39 14.04 0.56
N LYS A 158 -16.84 14.85 1.45
CA LYS A 158 -17.50 15.95 2.16
C LYS A 158 -16.57 17.16 2.20
N GLU A 159 -17.12 18.36 2.08
CA GLU A 159 -16.36 19.58 2.35
C GLU A 159 -16.11 19.70 3.85
N LEU A 160 -14.91 20.13 4.24
CA LEU A 160 -14.52 20.33 5.63
C LEU A 160 -14.35 21.82 5.90
N SER A 161 -15.02 22.30 6.94
CA SER A 161 -14.90 23.69 7.39
C SER A 161 -13.81 23.79 8.46
N LEU A 162 -12.54 23.76 8.04
CA LEU A 162 -11.41 23.98 8.94
C LEU A 162 -11.11 25.48 9.12
N PRO A 163 -10.46 25.90 10.22
CA PRO A 163 -10.09 27.31 10.43
C PRO A 163 -9.22 27.87 9.30
N LYS A 164 -9.45 29.11 8.89
CA LYS A 164 -8.72 29.75 7.77
C LYS A 164 -7.47 30.51 8.21
N ASP A 165 -7.37 30.82 9.49
CA ASP A 165 -6.34 31.65 10.12
C ASP A 165 -5.15 30.84 10.64
N LYS A 166 -5.15 29.51 10.45
CA LYS A 166 -4.11 28.60 10.92
C LYS A 166 -3.64 27.68 9.80
N ILE A 167 -2.38 27.25 9.90
CA ILE A 167 -1.88 26.10 9.12
C ILE A 167 -2.60 24.84 9.62
N LYS A 168 -3.19 24.09 8.70
CA LYS A 168 -3.91 22.84 9.00
C LYS A 168 -3.03 21.65 8.68
N ILE A 169 -2.78 20.81 9.68
CA ILE A 169 -1.92 19.64 9.59
C ILE A 169 -2.76 18.38 9.73
N LEU A 170 -2.69 17.49 8.74
CA LEU A 170 -3.20 16.12 8.87
C LEU A 170 -2.14 15.22 9.51
N VAL A 171 -2.49 14.55 10.60
CA VAL A 171 -1.77 13.38 11.12
C VAL A 171 -2.56 12.13 10.78
N SER A 172 -2.02 11.32 9.87
CA SER A 172 -2.68 10.08 9.45
C SER A 172 -2.37 8.94 10.43
N GLY A 173 -3.39 8.41 11.07
CA GLY A 173 -3.29 7.19 11.86
C GLY A 173 -2.92 5.99 10.99
N GLN A 174 -2.03 5.16 11.51
CA GLN A 174 -1.53 3.96 10.86
C GLN A 174 -1.82 2.72 11.71
N VAL A 175 -1.61 1.56 11.11
CA VAL A 175 -1.65 0.29 11.83
C VAL A 175 -0.26 0.04 12.41
N GLU A 176 -0.13 0.01 13.73
CA GLU A 176 1.18 0.02 14.42
C GLU A 176 1.97 -1.28 14.24
N ASP A 177 1.28 -2.40 14.03
CA ASP A 177 1.90 -3.71 13.74
C ASP A 177 2.13 -3.94 12.24
N ASP A 178 1.98 -2.91 11.39
CA ASP A 178 2.26 -3.01 9.96
C ASP A 178 3.75 -3.14 9.67
N ALA A 179 4.10 -3.92 8.64
CA ALA A 179 5.49 -4.11 8.24
C ALA A 179 6.16 -2.79 7.83
N SER A 180 5.42 -1.86 7.22
CA SER A 180 5.92 -0.53 6.87
C SER A 180 6.28 0.32 8.10
N ILE A 181 5.66 0.08 9.26
CA ILE A 181 6.03 0.73 10.53
C ILE A 181 7.22 0.01 11.17
N LYS A 182 7.16 -1.33 11.23
CA LYS A 182 8.23 -2.14 11.82
C LYS A 182 9.59 -1.86 11.16
N TYR A 183 9.64 -1.82 9.83
CA TYR A 183 10.88 -1.64 9.08
C TYR A 183 11.14 -0.18 8.70
N GLY A 184 10.09 0.61 8.46
CA GLY A 184 10.21 1.96 7.93
C GLY A 184 10.05 3.08 8.94
N ALA A 185 9.65 2.81 10.19
CA ALA A 185 9.47 3.85 11.21
C ALA A 185 9.92 3.38 12.59
N SER A 186 10.80 2.37 12.65
CA SER A 186 11.36 1.82 13.89
C SER A 186 10.32 1.47 14.96
N GLY A 187 9.09 1.10 14.56
CA GLY A 187 8.01 0.77 15.49
C GLY A 187 7.35 1.97 16.18
N MET A 188 7.50 3.19 15.65
CA MET A 188 6.83 4.38 16.17
C MET A 188 5.31 4.19 16.24
N THR A 189 4.71 4.61 17.36
CA THR A 189 3.26 4.55 17.61
C THR A 189 2.55 5.79 17.08
N ASN A 190 1.24 5.68 16.84
CA ASN A 190 0.44 6.83 16.43
C ASN A 190 0.45 7.94 17.49
N LEU A 191 0.49 7.58 18.77
CA LEU A 191 0.51 8.56 19.87
C LEU A 191 1.85 9.31 19.93
N GLN A 192 2.97 8.63 19.66
CA GLN A 192 4.28 9.28 19.56
C GLN A 192 4.29 10.29 18.41
N LEU A 193 3.84 9.88 17.21
CA LEU A 193 3.71 10.78 16.07
C LEU A 193 2.86 12.00 16.42
N LEU A 194 1.66 11.80 17.00
CA LEU A 194 0.75 12.90 17.30
C LEU A 194 1.33 13.89 18.32
N LYS A 195 2.03 13.37 19.34
CA LYS A 195 2.75 14.20 20.33
C LYS A 195 3.85 15.03 19.69
N GLU A 196 4.68 14.40 18.86
CA GLU A 196 5.82 15.06 18.21
C GLU A 196 5.34 16.13 17.24
N VAL A 197 4.30 15.85 16.44
CA VAL A 197 3.68 16.85 15.56
C VAL A 197 3.15 18.04 16.36
N LYS A 198 2.48 17.81 17.49
CA LYS A 198 1.98 18.90 18.35
C LYS A 198 3.11 19.72 18.96
N GLN A 199 4.18 19.07 19.39
CA GLN A 199 5.35 19.71 19.97
C GLN A 199 6.05 20.61 18.94
N ASP A 200 6.24 20.12 17.72
CA ASP A 200 6.89 20.87 16.64
C ASP A 200 6.00 22.00 16.09
N ASN A 201 4.67 21.85 16.19
CA ASN A 201 3.70 22.77 15.57
C ASN A 201 2.66 23.28 16.58
N PRO A 202 3.05 24.00 17.65
CA PRO A 202 2.15 24.33 18.75
C PRO A 202 0.97 25.22 18.34
N LYS A 203 1.13 26.03 17.29
CA LYS A 203 0.13 27.00 16.79
C LYS A 203 -0.75 26.46 15.64
N ALA A 204 -0.40 25.31 15.06
CA ALA A 204 -1.15 24.73 13.95
C ALA A 204 -2.50 24.17 14.42
N TYR A 205 -3.42 24.00 13.48
CA TYR A 205 -4.65 23.25 13.67
C TYR A 205 -4.43 21.81 13.23
N ILE A 206 -4.36 20.89 14.19
CA ILE A 206 -3.98 19.49 13.95
C ILE A 206 -5.22 18.63 13.87
N VAL A 207 -5.39 17.96 12.74
CA VAL A 207 -6.44 16.98 12.48
C VAL A 207 -5.84 15.59 12.55
N PHE A 208 -6.32 14.76 13.48
CA PHE A 208 -5.97 13.34 13.52
C PHE A 208 -7.02 12.51 12.77
N LYS A 209 -6.58 11.70 11.82
CA LYS A 209 -7.46 10.75 11.11
C LYS A 209 -7.07 9.31 11.42
N PRO A 210 -7.81 8.60 12.30
CA PRO A 210 -7.53 7.21 12.61
C PRO A 210 -7.61 6.30 11.37
N HIS A 211 -6.83 5.22 11.36
CA HIS A 211 -6.87 4.22 10.29
C HIS A 211 -8.19 3.44 10.31
N PRO A 212 -8.86 3.19 9.16
CA PRO A 212 -10.14 2.48 9.13
C PRO A 212 -10.07 1.05 9.71
N ASP A 213 -8.98 0.31 9.46
CA ASP A 213 -8.81 -1.03 10.03
C ASP A 213 -8.62 -1.02 11.56
N VAL A 214 -8.05 0.05 12.12
CA VAL A 214 -7.93 0.24 13.57
C VAL A 214 -9.29 0.53 14.18
N LEU A 215 -10.07 1.42 13.57
CA LEU A 215 -11.44 1.75 14.00
C LEU A 215 -12.36 0.52 14.00
N SER A 216 -12.15 -0.41 13.06
CA SER A 216 -12.92 -1.67 13.01
C SER A 216 -12.54 -2.69 14.10
N GLY A 217 -11.55 -2.37 14.95
CA GLY A 217 -11.04 -3.24 16.01
C GLY A 217 -10.25 -4.45 15.50
N ASN A 218 -9.80 -4.42 14.24
CA ASN A 218 -9.11 -5.55 13.62
C ASN A 218 -7.59 -5.48 13.77
N ARG A 219 -7.03 -4.30 14.09
CA ARG A 219 -5.60 -4.04 14.12
C ARG A 219 -5.20 -3.10 15.26
N VAL A 220 -3.92 -3.19 15.66
CA VAL A 220 -3.33 -2.37 16.71
C VAL A 220 -3.05 -0.95 16.19
N GLY A 221 -3.15 0.04 17.09
CA GLY A 221 -2.91 1.45 16.80
C GLY A 221 -4.01 2.41 17.23
N ASN A 222 -5.00 1.94 17.98
CA ASN A 222 -6.08 2.80 18.46
C ASN A 222 -5.58 3.76 19.54
N ILE A 223 -5.82 5.04 19.34
CA ILE A 223 -5.69 6.06 20.39
C ILE A 223 -7.11 6.38 20.86
N GLU A 224 -7.36 6.32 22.17
CA GLU A 224 -8.63 6.81 22.72
C GLU A 224 -8.84 8.28 22.31
N GLU A 225 -10.02 8.62 21.82
CA GLU A 225 -10.32 9.96 21.31
C GLU A 225 -9.99 11.07 22.32
N LYS A 226 -10.35 10.87 23.60
CA LYS A 226 -10.02 11.82 24.68
C LYS A 226 -8.52 12.02 24.85
N LEU A 227 -7.71 11.00 24.60
CA LEU A 227 -6.26 11.08 24.64
C LEU A 227 -5.71 11.77 23.38
N ALA A 228 -6.26 11.45 22.21
CA ALA A 228 -5.88 12.10 20.95
C ALA A 228 -6.12 13.62 21.01
N LEU A 229 -7.29 14.04 21.51
CA LEU A 229 -7.68 15.46 21.67
C LEU A 229 -6.80 16.26 22.64
N LYS A 230 -5.89 15.62 23.38
CA LYS A 230 -4.85 16.34 24.14
C LYS A 230 -3.73 16.86 23.24
N TYR A 231 -3.59 16.31 22.03
CA TYR A 231 -2.50 16.57 21.10
C TYR A 231 -2.99 16.99 19.71
N CYS A 232 -4.30 16.92 19.43
CA CYS A 232 -4.91 17.43 18.21
C CYS A 232 -6.14 18.29 18.51
N ASP A 233 -6.53 19.11 17.55
CA ASP A 233 -7.71 19.96 17.64
C ASP A 233 -8.99 19.22 17.21
N GLU A 234 -8.89 18.25 16.28
CA GLU A 234 -10.03 17.50 15.77
C GLU A 234 -9.65 16.05 15.42
N VAL A 235 -10.58 15.09 15.66
CA VAL A 235 -10.47 13.70 15.21
C VAL A 235 -11.51 13.42 14.11
N ILE A 236 -11.08 13.11 12.89
CA ILE A 236 -11.98 12.94 11.74
C ILE A 236 -12.07 11.47 11.30
N ILE A 237 -13.25 10.87 11.45
CA ILE A 237 -13.51 9.45 11.14
C ILE A 237 -14.26 9.29 9.80
N ASP A 238 -15.47 9.88 9.68
CA ASP A 238 -16.43 9.58 8.59
C ASP A 238 -16.34 10.51 7.38
N VAL A 239 -15.11 10.70 6.90
CA VAL A 239 -14.77 11.57 5.77
C VAL A 239 -13.71 10.89 4.90
N SER A 240 -13.80 11.03 3.57
CA SER A 240 -12.82 10.46 2.65
C SER A 240 -11.44 11.08 2.84
N MET A 241 -10.38 10.32 2.57
CA MET A 241 -9.02 10.86 2.64
C MET A 241 -8.84 12.05 1.70
N SER A 242 -9.39 11.97 0.48
CA SER A 242 -9.39 13.07 -0.49
C SER A 242 -9.99 14.38 0.04
N SER A 243 -11.08 14.31 0.80
CA SER A 243 -11.67 15.50 1.45
C SER A 243 -10.75 16.15 2.47
N VAL A 244 -10.05 15.33 3.24
CA VAL A 244 -9.10 15.85 4.24
C VAL A 244 -7.90 16.46 3.55
N LEU A 245 -7.34 15.77 2.55
CA LEU A 245 -6.24 16.29 1.73
C LEU A 245 -6.62 17.61 1.03
N ASP A 246 -7.83 17.74 0.49
CA ASP A 246 -8.30 19.00 -0.10
C ASP A 246 -8.28 20.15 0.93
N ALA A 247 -8.64 19.87 2.19
CA ALA A 247 -8.82 20.89 3.23
C ALA A 247 -7.54 21.27 3.98
N VAL A 248 -6.54 20.39 4.11
CA VAL A 248 -5.31 20.66 4.88
C VAL A 248 -4.20 21.30 4.04
N ASP A 249 -3.17 21.83 4.71
CA ASP A 249 -1.99 22.41 4.08
C ASP A 249 -0.79 21.45 4.13
N GLU A 250 -0.65 20.72 5.24
CA GLU A 250 0.45 19.78 5.46
C GLU A 250 -0.06 18.38 5.84
N VAL A 251 0.73 17.36 5.49
CA VAL A 251 0.52 15.97 5.90
C VAL A 251 1.74 15.48 6.66
N HIS A 252 1.55 15.09 7.92
CA HIS A 252 2.57 14.51 8.77
C HIS A 252 2.26 13.02 8.96
N THR A 253 3.24 12.17 8.66
CA THR A 253 3.06 10.71 8.62
C THR A 253 4.35 10.01 9.02
N MET A 254 4.25 8.78 9.53
CA MET A 254 5.41 7.90 9.63
C MET A 254 5.72 7.36 8.23
N THR A 255 4.95 6.38 7.78
CA THR A 255 5.20 5.66 6.52
C THR A 255 3.94 5.43 5.67
N SER A 256 2.83 6.06 6.06
CA SER A 256 1.54 5.88 5.39
C SER A 256 1.63 6.23 3.90
N LEU A 257 0.88 5.50 3.07
CA LEU A 257 0.65 5.91 1.68
C LEU A 257 -0.01 7.30 1.60
N THR A 258 -0.71 7.73 2.66
CA THR A 258 -1.33 9.06 2.72
C THR A 258 -0.35 10.21 2.54
N GLY A 259 0.92 10.06 2.95
CA GLY A 259 1.93 11.08 2.63
C GLY A 259 2.19 11.20 1.13
N PHE A 260 2.29 10.08 0.41
CA PHE A 260 2.39 10.10 -1.05
C PHE A 260 1.14 10.69 -1.69
N GLU A 261 -0.06 10.35 -1.20
CA GLU A 261 -1.30 10.99 -1.65
C GLU A 261 -1.26 12.51 -1.40
N GLY A 262 -0.74 12.96 -0.26
CA GLY A 262 -0.48 14.38 0.03
C GLY A 262 0.37 15.07 -1.04
N LEU A 263 1.44 14.41 -1.51
CA LEU A 263 2.26 14.93 -2.60
C LEU A 263 1.44 15.10 -3.89
N LEU A 264 0.58 14.13 -4.23
CA LEU A 264 -0.30 14.24 -5.41
C LEU A 264 -1.22 15.46 -5.32
N TYR A 265 -1.69 15.80 -4.11
CA TYR A 265 -2.52 16.97 -3.83
C TYR A 265 -1.71 18.27 -3.66
N GLY A 266 -0.39 18.24 -3.91
CA GLY A 266 0.48 19.42 -3.79
C GLY A 266 0.67 19.91 -2.36
N LYS A 267 0.50 19.03 -1.37
CA LYS A 267 0.66 19.37 0.06
C LYS A 267 2.12 19.30 0.46
N LYS A 268 2.48 20.08 1.47
CA LYS A 268 3.76 19.86 2.17
C LYS A 268 3.65 18.55 2.95
N VAL A 269 4.66 17.69 2.84
CA VAL A 269 4.63 16.37 3.46
C VAL A 269 5.86 16.20 4.33
N VAL A 270 5.63 15.89 5.60
CA VAL A 270 6.67 15.62 6.60
C VAL A 270 6.64 14.14 6.94
N THR A 271 7.79 13.46 6.81
CA THR A 271 7.92 12.04 7.11
C THR A 271 8.74 11.82 8.38
N TYR A 272 8.17 11.07 9.34
CA TYR A 272 8.81 10.70 10.61
C TYR A 272 9.43 9.29 10.57
N GLY A 273 9.24 8.57 9.47
CA GLY A 273 9.99 7.38 9.12
C GLY A 273 10.53 7.50 7.68
N LEU A 274 10.90 6.39 7.08
CA LEU A 274 11.45 6.27 5.72
C LEU A 274 10.52 5.53 4.75
N PRO A 275 9.32 6.06 4.42
CA PRO A 275 8.48 5.48 3.37
C PRO A 275 9.18 5.54 2.01
N PHE A 276 8.68 4.78 1.03
CA PHE A 276 9.30 4.68 -0.30
C PHE A 276 9.50 6.03 -1.03
N TYR A 277 8.68 7.04 -0.69
CA TYR A 277 8.69 8.37 -1.31
C TYR A 277 9.53 9.40 -0.54
N ALA A 278 10.07 9.06 0.64
CA ALA A 278 11.01 9.91 1.38
C ALA A 278 12.43 9.83 0.80
N GLY A 279 13.23 10.88 0.96
CA GLY A 279 14.64 10.94 0.55
C GLY A 279 14.87 11.32 -0.92
N TRP A 280 13.83 11.78 -1.63
CA TRP A 280 13.92 12.15 -3.06
C TRP A 280 13.75 13.65 -3.30
N GLY A 281 13.79 14.48 -2.24
CA GLY A 281 13.65 15.94 -2.32
C GLY A 281 12.21 16.46 -2.46
N LEU A 282 11.21 15.60 -2.26
CA LEU A 282 9.78 15.95 -2.34
C LEU A 282 9.11 16.09 -0.96
N THR A 283 9.81 15.71 0.10
CA THR A 283 9.31 15.64 1.48
C THR A 283 10.32 16.25 2.45
N ASP A 284 9.81 16.74 3.58
CA ASP A 284 10.64 17.10 4.73
C ASP A 284 10.85 15.83 5.58
N ASP A 285 12.03 15.25 5.50
CA ASP A 285 12.31 13.95 6.11
C ASP A 285 13.01 14.09 7.47
N LYS A 286 12.45 13.48 8.52
CA LYS A 286 13.07 13.42 9.86
C LYS A 286 14.13 12.31 9.95
N GLU A 287 14.03 11.30 9.09
CA GLU A 287 15.01 10.24 8.93
C GLU A 287 15.63 10.31 7.53
N THR A 288 16.89 9.92 7.38
CA THR A 288 17.61 9.97 6.09
C THR A 288 18.01 8.59 5.62
N CYS A 289 18.02 8.37 4.30
CA CYS A 289 18.55 7.16 3.67
C CYS A 289 19.67 7.50 2.70
N GLU A 290 20.92 7.15 3.03
CA GLU A 290 22.11 7.48 2.22
C GLU A 290 22.04 6.97 0.77
N ARG A 291 21.26 5.92 0.52
CA ARG A 291 21.10 5.34 -0.83
C ARG A 291 20.21 6.21 -1.73
N ARG A 292 19.36 7.06 -1.15
CA ARG A 292 18.42 7.96 -1.84
C ARG A 292 19.04 9.35 -1.90
N ASN A 293 19.80 9.57 -2.97
CA ASN A 293 20.64 10.75 -3.16
C ASN A 293 20.34 11.49 -4.48
N ARG A 294 19.18 11.21 -5.07
CA ARG A 294 18.69 11.85 -6.30
C ARG A 294 17.50 12.73 -5.95
N ILE A 295 17.46 13.92 -6.52
CA ILE A 295 16.28 14.79 -6.46
C ILE A 295 15.37 14.41 -7.62
N LEU A 296 14.09 14.17 -7.32
CA LEU A 296 13.08 13.83 -8.31
C LEU A 296 12.00 14.90 -8.36
N THR A 297 11.42 15.07 -9.54
CA THR A 297 10.13 15.74 -9.69
C THR A 297 8.99 14.82 -9.26
N LEU A 298 7.84 15.39 -8.93
CA LEU A 298 6.66 14.59 -8.57
C LEU A 298 6.22 13.66 -9.71
N ASP A 299 6.33 14.10 -10.97
CA ASP A 299 5.90 13.28 -12.11
C ASP A 299 6.86 12.11 -12.37
N GLU A 300 8.16 12.24 -12.08
CA GLU A 300 9.10 11.11 -12.09
C GLU A 300 8.75 10.08 -11.00
N LEU A 301 8.44 10.55 -9.78
CA LEU A 301 7.99 9.67 -8.70
C LEU A 301 6.70 8.94 -9.08
N VAL A 302 5.70 9.67 -9.60
CA VAL A 302 4.41 9.10 -10.07
C VAL A 302 4.64 8.07 -11.17
N CYS A 303 5.51 8.37 -12.14
CA CYS A 303 5.87 7.47 -13.22
C CYS A 303 6.42 6.14 -12.69
N ALA A 304 7.41 6.19 -11.79
CA ALA A 304 7.99 4.99 -11.19
C ALA A 304 6.94 4.19 -10.39
N VAL A 305 6.20 4.88 -9.52
CA VAL A 305 5.31 4.28 -8.53
C VAL A 305 4.07 3.68 -9.16
N TYR A 306 3.50 4.32 -10.17
CA TYR A 306 2.26 3.86 -10.78
C TYR A 306 2.42 3.22 -12.16
N ILE A 307 3.46 3.50 -12.93
CA ILE A 307 3.56 2.97 -14.30
C ILE A 307 4.60 1.86 -14.39
N LEU A 308 5.82 2.10 -13.89
CA LEU A 308 6.94 1.17 -14.09
C LEU A 308 6.98 0.01 -13.10
N TYR A 309 6.58 0.25 -11.85
CA TYR A 309 6.80 -0.72 -10.76
C TYR A 309 5.67 -1.73 -10.55
N PRO A 310 4.37 -1.35 -10.52
CA PRO A 310 3.28 -2.30 -10.31
C PRO A 310 2.80 -2.94 -11.61
N ARG A 311 2.13 -4.10 -11.48
CA ARG A 311 1.32 -4.71 -12.53
C ARG A 311 -0.15 -4.48 -12.26
N TYR A 312 -0.93 -4.28 -13.32
CA TYR A 312 -2.37 -4.07 -13.23
C TYR A 312 -3.12 -5.12 -14.04
N VAL A 313 -4.28 -5.53 -13.54
CA VAL A 313 -5.20 -6.41 -14.27
C VAL A 313 -6.58 -5.76 -14.34
N ASN A 314 -7.20 -5.83 -15.52
CA ASN A 314 -8.53 -5.28 -15.72
C ASN A 314 -9.56 -6.06 -14.87
N PRO A 315 -10.45 -5.38 -14.11
CA PRO A 315 -11.43 -6.04 -13.26
C PRO A 315 -12.40 -6.99 -13.97
N GLN A 316 -12.69 -6.75 -15.25
CA GLN A 316 -13.64 -7.54 -16.03
C GLN A 316 -12.97 -8.72 -16.73
N THR A 317 -11.84 -8.48 -17.40
CA THR A 317 -11.19 -9.49 -18.27
C THR A 317 -10.06 -10.25 -17.59
N LEU A 318 -9.54 -9.70 -16.49
CA LEU A 318 -8.39 -10.21 -15.74
C LEU A 318 -7.11 -10.28 -16.58
N ASN A 319 -7.08 -9.57 -17.71
CA ASN A 319 -5.88 -9.37 -18.53
C ASN A 319 -5.09 -8.17 -18.04
N TYR A 320 -3.81 -8.13 -18.39
CA TYR A 320 -2.98 -6.96 -18.09
C TYR A 320 -3.59 -5.70 -18.71
N CYS A 321 -3.54 -4.60 -17.97
CA CYS A 321 -3.99 -3.30 -18.43
C CYS A 321 -3.04 -2.20 -17.93
N THR A 322 -3.24 -0.97 -18.41
CA THR A 322 -2.54 0.20 -17.89
C THR A 322 -3.18 0.67 -16.56
N PRO A 323 -2.46 1.43 -15.73
CA PRO A 323 -3.05 2.05 -14.53
C PRO A 323 -4.23 2.96 -14.88
N SER A 324 -4.14 3.70 -16.00
CA SER A 324 -5.22 4.58 -16.48
C SER A 324 -6.51 3.80 -16.79
N ALA A 325 -6.39 2.63 -17.43
CA ALA A 325 -7.53 1.75 -17.71
C ALA A 325 -8.11 1.13 -16.43
N LEU A 326 -7.27 0.80 -15.44
CA LEU A 326 -7.77 0.34 -14.14
C LEU A 326 -8.59 1.44 -13.45
N ILE A 327 -8.11 2.68 -13.45
CA ILE A 327 -8.86 3.81 -12.87
C ILE A 327 -10.24 3.96 -13.50
N ASP A 328 -10.36 3.83 -14.83
CA ASP A 328 -11.66 3.91 -15.51
C ASP A 328 -12.63 2.83 -15.01
N GLU A 329 -12.14 1.60 -14.83
CA GLU A 329 -12.97 0.51 -14.33
C GLU A 329 -13.37 0.69 -12.86
N LEU A 330 -12.44 1.15 -12.02
CA LEU A 330 -12.73 1.46 -10.62
C LEU A 330 -13.71 2.63 -10.49
N GLU A 331 -13.65 3.62 -11.37
CA GLU A 331 -14.61 4.73 -11.40
C GLU A 331 -16.02 4.22 -11.77
N LYS A 332 -16.12 3.35 -12.79
CA LYS A 332 -17.39 2.71 -13.15
C LYS A 332 -17.96 1.89 -11.99
N GLU A 333 -17.12 1.12 -11.31
CA GLU A 333 -17.51 0.32 -10.14
C GLU A 333 -18.00 1.21 -8.99
N LYS A 334 -17.27 2.30 -8.69
CA LYS A 334 -17.65 3.29 -7.67
C LYS A 334 -19.00 3.95 -7.99
N LYS A 335 -19.22 4.36 -9.24
CA LYS A 335 -20.51 4.93 -9.71
C LYS A 335 -21.64 3.90 -9.56
N LYS A 336 -21.40 2.64 -9.91
CA LYS A 336 -22.38 1.55 -9.76
C LYS A 336 -22.76 1.30 -8.30
N ILE A 337 -21.79 1.30 -7.38
CA ILE A 337 -22.03 1.15 -5.94
C ILE A 337 -22.84 2.31 -5.39
N ASN A 338 -22.56 3.54 -5.84
CA ASN A 338 -23.28 4.72 -5.36
C ASN A 338 -24.71 4.81 -5.90
N ASN A 339 -24.94 4.38 -7.15
CA ASN A 339 -26.24 4.51 -7.82
C ASN A 339 -27.18 3.32 -7.58
N ASN A 340 -26.68 2.19 -7.07
CA ASN A 340 -27.49 0.99 -6.84
C ASN A 340 -27.47 0.57 -5.37
N ILE A 341 -28.55 0.90 -4.66
CA ILE A 341 -28.71 0.63 -3.22
C ILE A 341 -28.62 -0.88 -2.92
N ILE A 342 -29.23 -1.73 -3.75
CA ILE A 342 -29.19 -3.20 -3.57
C ILE A 342 -27.76 -3.71 -3.70
N TYR A 343 -27.03 -3.24 -4.72
CA TYR A 343 -25.63 -3.61 -4.94
C TYR A 343 -24.73 -3.13 -3.79
N LYS A 344 -24.96 -1.91 -3.28
CA LYS A 344 -24.27 -1.37 -2.11
C LYS A 344 -24.49 -2.22 -0.85
N TYR A 345 -25.73 -2.62 -0.58
CA TYR A 345 -26.04 -3.51 0.55
C TYR A 345 -25.42 -4.89 0.37
N LYS A 346 -25.51 -5.48 -0.82
CA LYS A 346 -24.88 -6.78 -1.12
C LYS A 346 -23.37 -6.74 -0.90
N SER A 347 -22.70 -5.67 -1.35
CA SER A 347 -21.26 -5.46 -1.15
C SER A 347 -20.89 -5.31 0.33
N LYS A 348 -21.69 -4.55 1.11
CA LYS A 348 -21.51 -4.42 2.57
C LYS A 348 -21.68 -5.76 3.30
N ILE A 349 -22.72 -6.54 2.95
CA ILE A 349 -22.96 -7.86 3.55
C ILE A 349 -21.80 -8.80 3.25
N TYR A 350 -21.35 -8.84 1.99
CA TYR A 350 -20.20 -9.66 1.61
C TYR A 350 -18.94 -9.27 2.39
N SER A 351 -18.68 -7.97 2.54
CA SER A 351 -17.54 -7.46 3.31
C SER A 351 -17.64 -7.84 4.79
N TYR A 352 -18.83 -7.70 5.39
CA TYR A 352 -19.08 -8.10 6.78
C TYR A 352 -18.87 -9.60 7.01
N LEU A 353 -19.45 -10.45 6.15
CA LEU A 353 -19.28 -11.90 6.23
C LEU A 353 -17.82 -12.31 6.01
N SER A 354 -17.12 -11.64 5.10
CA SER A 354 -15.68 -11.84 4.86
C SER A 354 -14.84 -11.54 6.10
N ARG A 355 -15.08 -10.40 6.78
CA ARG A 355 -14.41 -10.07 8.05
C ARG A 355 -14.70 -11.11 9.13
N LEU A 356 -15.95 -11.56 9.26
CA LEU A 356 -16.33 -12.56 10.25
C LEU A 356 -15.62 -13.89 10.00
N SER A 357 -15.56 -14.33 8.73
CA SER A 357 -14.86 -15.55 8.33
C SER A 357 -13.36 -15.49 8.64
N GLN A 358 -12.71 -14.33 8.45
CA GLN A 358 -11.31 -14.13 8.81
C GLN A 358 -11.08 -14.26 10.32
N LYS A 359 -11.94 -13.64 11.15
CA LYS A 359 -11.85 -13.76 12.61
C LYS A 359 -11.94 -15.22 13.05
N ILE A 360 -12.89 -15.98 12.51
CA ILE A 360 -13.03 -17.41 12.81
C ILE A 360 -11.78 -18.19 12.37
N LEU A 361 -11.30 -17.97 11.13
CA LEU A 361 -10.10 -18.66 10.63
C LEU A 361 -8.83 -18.30 11.41
N SER A 362 -8.74 -17.11 11.99
CA SER A 362 -7.62 -16.70 12.84
C SER A 362 -7.63 -17.35 14.22
N LEU A 363 -8.80 -17.78 14.71
CA LEU A 363 -8.96 -18.50 15.98
C LEU A 363 -8.70 -20.00 15.86
N VAL A 364 -8.64 -20.52 14.62
CA VAL A 364 -8.47 -21.96 14.30
C VAL A 364 -7.04 -22.28 13.84
N LYS A 365 -6.13 -21.30 13.86
CA LYS A 365 -4.70 -21.45 13.64
C LYS A 365 -3.96 -21.37 14.95
#